data_AF-A0A7K7CCY8-F1
#
_entry.id   AF-A0A7K7CCY8-F1
#
_cell.length_a   1.000
_cell.length_b   1.000
_cell.length_c   1.000
_cell.angle_alpha   90.00
_cell.angle_beta   90.00
_cell.angle_gamma   90.00
#
_symmetry.space_group_name_H-M   'P 1'
#
loop_
_entity.id
_entity.type
_entity.pdbx_description
1 polymer ?
#
loop_
_entity_poly.entity_id
_entity_poly.type
_entity_poly.pdbx_seq_one_letter_code
_entity_poly.pdbx_strand_id
1 'polypeptide(L)'
;MKKSVEEDVFIPLYPKSTVEDKSSLHSKFQERRFWSAVKLLSNVVLWDGIIQEDKVRDLGLNKLLNRYLLLNILNTPLGLDNIEKCNKVVACLPERWFQDLKGGSTLPELLNFSQHLLQ
;
A
#
# COMPACT_ATOMS: atom_id res chain seq x y z
N MET A 1 6.00 -1.46 17.70
CA MET A 1 5.70 -1.61 16.26
C MET A 1 4.86 -0.45 15.71
N LYS A 2 3.65 -0.19 16.22
CA LYS A 2 2.78 0.89 15.75
C LYS A 2 3.49 2.24 15.59
N LYS A 3 4.16 2.71 16.65
CA LYS A 3 4.94 3.96 16.63
C LYS A 3 5.99 3.99 15.52
N SER A 4 6.77 2.92 15.36
CA SER A 4 7.78 2.79 14.32
C SER A 4 7.19 2.85 12.91
N VAL A 5 6.04 2.23 12.66
CA VAL A 5 5.36 2.33 11.35
C VAL A 5 4.92 3.78 11.08
N GLU A 6 4.41 4.48 12.10
CA GLU A 6 3.91 5.85 11.95
C GLU A 6 4.99 6.94 11.88
N GLU A 7 6.17 6.67 12.43
CA GLU A 7 7.24 7.66 12.57
C GLU A 7 8.43 7.37 11.63
N ASP A 8 8.74 6.10 11.35
CA ASP A 8 9.95 5.71 10.61
C ASP A 8 9.68 5.38 9.12
N VAL A 9 8.42 5.06 8.77
CA VAL A 9 8.04 4.87 7.36
C VAL A 9 7.94 6.23 6.69
N PHE A 10 8.65 6.34 5.58
CA PHE A 10 8.73 7.58 4.81
C PHE A 10 8.87 7.25 3.34
N ILE A 11 7.93 7.73 2.53
CA ILE A 11 7.99 7.72 1.07
C ILE A 11 7.88 9.19 0.64
N PRO A 12 8.94 9.80 0.09
CA PRO A 12 8.88 11.20 -0.31
C PRO A 12 7.88 11.37 -1.44
N LEU A 13 7.18 12.50 -1.48
CA LEU A 13 6.41 12.92 -2.64
C LEU A 13 7.20 13.98 -3.37
N TYR A 14 7.41 13.75 -4.66
CA TYR A 14 8.12 14.67 -5.53
C TYR A 14 7.14 15.26 -6.55
N PRO A 15 7.39 16.48 -7.05
CA PRO A 15 6.68 17.00 -8.22
C PRO A 15 6.78 16.02 -9.39
N LYS A 16 5.71 15.87 -10.17
CA LYS A 16 5.66 14.93 -11.30
C LYS A 16 6.86 15.09 -12.24
N SER A 17 7.21 16.35 -12.57
CA SER A 17 8.37 16.69 -13.39
C SER A 17 9.71 16.15 -12.88
N THR A 18 9.85 15.93 -11.57
CA THR A 18 11.09 15.42 -10.96
C THR A 18 11.19 13.90 -11.02
N VAL A 19 10.06 13.20 -11.15
CA VAL A 19 9.99 11.73 -11.17
C VAL A 19 9.58 11.15 -12.51
N GLU A 20 9.21 12.00 -13.47
CA GLU A 20 8.98 11.63 -14.87
C GLU A 20 10.18 10.88 -15.46
N ASP A 21 11.40 11.36 -15.18
CA ASP A 21 12.61 10.60 -15.48
C ASP A 21 12.82 9.50 -14.43
N LYS A 22 12.46 8.26 -14.79
CA LYS A 22 12.69 7.06 -13.97
C LYS A 22 14.17 6.79 -13.68
N SER A 23 15.09 7.38 -14.44
CA SER A 23 16.53 7.24 -14.20
C SER A 23 17.05 8.19 -13.10
N SER A 24 16.26 9.22 -12.75
CA SER A 24 16.62 10.22 -11.75
C SER A 24 16.80 9.61 -10.36
N LEU A 25 17.65 10.26 -9.55
CA LEU A 25 17.89 9.84 -8.16
C LEU A 25 16.63 9.91 -7.30
N HIS A 26 15.78 10.92 -7.54
CA HIS A 26 14.51 11.12 -6.84
C HIS A 26 13.54 9.98 -7.13
N SER A 27 13.32 9.65 -8.42
CA SER A 27 12.46 8.54 -8.82
C SER A 27 12.95 7.22 -8.23
N LYS A 28 14.25 6.90 -8.39
CA LYS A 28 14.84 5.69 -7.84
C LYS A 28 14.74 5.61 -6.30
N PHE A 29 14.91 6.73 -5.59
CA PHE A 29 14.79 6.73 -4.13
C PHE A 29 13.35 6.53 -3.67
N GLN A 30 12.39 7.23 -4.30
CA GLN A 30 10.97 7.05 -4.02
C GLN A 30 10.53 5.60 -4.25
N GLU A 31 10.92 4.99 -5.38
CA GLU A 31 10.65 3.59 -5.70
C GLU A 31 11.20 2.65 -4.63
N ARG A 32 12.47 2.80 -4.23
CA ARG A 32 13.05 1.97 -3.16
C ARG A 32 12.27 2.07 -1.84
N ARG A 33 11.82 3.27 -1.48
CA ARG A 33 11.03 3.49 -0.26
C ARG A 33 9.64 2.86 -0.39
N PHE A 34 8.99 2.99 -1.53
CA PHE A 34 7.73 2.33 -1.83
C PHE A 34 7.84 0.81 -1.68
N TRP A 35 8.81 0.18 -2.36
CA TRP A 35 8.99 -1.28 -2.31
C TRP A 35 9.39 -1.78 -0.92
N SER A 36 10.15 -0.99 -0.16
CA SER A 36 10.44 -1.30 1.25
C SER A 36 9.18 -1.30 2.12
N ALA A 37 8.27 -0.35 1.89
CA ALA A 37 6.98 -0.28 2.60
C ALA A 37 6.02 -1.40 2.17
N VAL A 38 6.00 -1.82 0.90
CA VAL A 38 5.25 -3.01 0.45
C VAL A 38 5.78 -4.28 1.12
N LYS A 39 7.11 -4.44 1.21
CA LYS A 39 7.71 -5.58 1.94
C LYS A 39 7.31 -5.57 3.42
N LEU A 40 7.28 -4.40 4.04
CA LEU A 40 6.81 -4.25 5.42
C LEU A 40 5.33 -4.62 5.55
N LEU A 41 4.48 -4.22 4.60
CA LEU A 41 3.06 -4.60 4.56
C LEU A 41 2.91 -6.13 4.52
N SER A 42 3.64 -6.80 3.62
CA SER A 42 3.66 -8.26 3.54
C SER A 42 4.03 -8.88 4.89
N ASN A 43 5.08 -8.37 5.55
CA ASN A 43 5.49 -8.87 6.88
C ASN A 43 4.43 -8.64 7.97
N VAL A 44 3.78 -7.48 7.98
CA VAL A 44 2.72 -7.18 8.95
C VAL A 44 1.53 -8.11 8.75
N VAL A 45 1.16 -8.37 7.50
CA VAL A 45 0.03 -9.24 7.18
C VAL A 45 0.30 -10.71 7.54
N LEU A 46 1.56 -11.17 7.58
CA LEU A 46 1.88 -12.53 8.08
C LEU A 46 1.49 -12.75 9.56
N TRP A 47 1.15 -11.71 10.32
CA TRP A 47 0.64 -11.84 11.69
C TRP A 47 -0.85 -12.19 11.75
N ASP A 48 -1.50 -12.18 10.60
CA ASP A 48 -2.86 -12.62 10.43
C ASP A 48 -3.07 -14.05 10.95
N GLY A 49 -4.02 -14.24 11.87
CA GLY A 49 -4.26 -15.53 12.55
C GLY A 49 -3.36 -15.79 13.76
N ILE A 50 -2.35 -14.95 14.00
CA ILE A 50 -1.50 -15.00 15.22
C ILE A 50 -1.96 -13.96 16.24
N ILE A 51 -2.24 -12.73 15.77
CA ILE A 51 -2.81 -11.66 16.60
C ILE A 51 -4.22 -11.30 16.11
N GLN A 52 -4.95 -10.50 16.91
CA GLN A 52 -6.31 -10.09 16.57
C GLN A 52 -6.35 -9.36 15.21
N GLU A 53 -7.29 -9.76 14.35
CA GLU A 53 -7.37 -9.29 12.96
C GLU A 53 -7.54 -7.78 12.84
N ASP A 54 -8.33 -7.17 13.72
CA ASP A 54 -8.54 -5.71 13.77
C ASP A 54 -7.21 -4.96 14.00
N LYS A 55 -6.29 -5.55 14.78
CA LYS A 55 -4.95 -4.97 15.02
C LYS A 55 -4.04 -5.10 13.81
N VAL A 56 -4.09 -6.23 13.10
CA VAL A 56 -3.33 -6.43 11.86
C VAL A 56 -3.84 -5.45 10.79
N ARG A 57 -5.15 -5.31 10.65
CA ARG A 57 -5.79 -4.39 9.71
C ARG A 57 -5.51 -2.93 10.05
N ASP A 58 -5.59 -2.52 11.32
CA ASP A 58 -5.22 -1.16 11.71
C ASP A 58 -3.76 -0.85 11.34
N LEU A 59 -2.83 -1.76 11.66
CA LEU A 59 -1.42 -1.54 11.40
C LEU A 59 -1.06 -1.60 9.90
N GLY A 60 -1.56 -2.59 9.18
CA GLY A 60 -1.25 -2.82 7.76
C GLY A 60 -2.04 -1.92 6.82
N LEU A 61 -3.35 -1.82 7.01
CA LEU A 61 -4.23 -1.09 6.09
C LEU A 61 -4.31 0.39 6.43
N ASN A 62 -4.63 0.75 7.67
CA ASN A 62 -4.77 2.17 8.04
C ASN A 62 -3.42 2.86 8.16
N LYS A 63 -2.54 2.32 8.99
CA LYS A 63 -1.29 2.98 9.41
C LYS A 63 -0.20 2.91 8.34
N LEU A 64 -0.23 1.91 7.45
CA LEU A 64 0.80 1.71 6.43
C LEU A 64 0.27 1.94 5.00
N LEU A 65 -0.72 1.16 4.54
CA LEU A 65 -1.24 1.27 3.18
C LEU A 65 -1.86 2.65 2.92
N ASN A 66 -2.90 3.02 3.67
CA ASN A 66 -3.65 4.27 3.45
C ASN A 66 -2.80 5.51 3.71
N ARG A 67 -1.92 5.45 4.71
CA ARG A 67 -1.10 6.60 5.10
C ARG A 67 0.07 6.87 4.14
N TYR A 68 0.69 5.83 3.57
CA TYR A 68 1.92 5.99 2.79
C TYR A 68 1.86 5.42 1.38
N LEU A 69 1.46 4.15 1.23
CA LEU A 69 1.51 3.47 -0.07
C LEU A 69 0.47 4.00 -1.05
N LEU A 70 -0.78 4.19 -0.59
CA LEU A 70 -1.89 4.62 -1.43
C LEU A 70 -1.60 5.99 -2.05
N LEU A 71 -1.05 6.92 -1.28
CA LEU A 71 -0.71 8.25 -1.79
C LEU A 71 0.36 8.20 -2.90
N ASN A 72 1.33 7.28 -2.81
CA ASN A 72 2.29 7.08 -3.89
C ASN A 72 1.63 6.47 -5.14
N ILE A 73 0.74 5.49 -4.97
CA ILE A 73 -0.02 4.86 -6.07
C ILE A 73 -0.85 5.91 -6.80
N LEU A 74 -1.61 6.73 -6.08
CA LEU A 74 -2.46 7.79 -6.67
C LEU A 74 -1.65 8.86 -7.43
N ASN A 75 -0.38 9.05 -7.08
CA ASN A 75 0.52 9.98 -7.76
C ASN A 75 1.34 9.33 -8.88
N THR A 76 1.31 8.01 -9.01
CA THR A 76 1.98 7.28 -10.09
C THR A 76 1.06 7.31 -11.33
N PRO A 77 1.53 7.77 -12.50
CA PRO A 77 0.73 7.78 -13.73
C PRO A 77 0.15 6.40 -14.06
N LEU A 78 -1.07 6.38 -14.57
CA LEU A 78 -1.72 5.14 -15.01
C LEU A 78 -0.86 4.46 -16.08
N GLY A 79 -0.68 3.15 -15.95
CA GLY A 79 0.18 2.34 -16.82
C GLY A 79 0.75 1.13 -16.09
N LEU A 80 1.69 0.45 -16.73
CA LEU A 80 2.26 -0.81 -16.22
C LEU A 80 2.85 -0.69 -14.80
N ASP A 81 3.50 0.43 -14.50
CA ASP A 81 4.10 0.71 -13.19
C ASP A 81 3.04 0.79 -12.09
N ASN A 82 1.97 1.55 -12.32
CA ASN A 82 0.85 1.67 -11.38
C ASN A 82 0.16 0.31 -11.16
N ILE A 83 -0.08 -0.43 -12.25
CA ILE A 83 -0.69 -1.76 -12.21
C ILE A 83 0.19 -2.73 -11.39
N GLU A 84 1.50 -2.71 -11.59
CA GLU A 84 2.43 -3.55 -10.82
C GLU A 84 2.36 -3.22 -9.32
N LYS A 85 2.39 -1.93 -8.95
CA LYS A 85 2.25 -1.50 -7.55
C LYS A 85 0.94 -1.98 -6.94
N CYS A 86 -0.17 -1.80 -7.64
CA CYS A 86 -1.49 -2.29 -7.22
C CYS A 86 -1.51 -3.81 -7.03
N ASN A 87 -1.01 -4.57 -8.01
CA ASN A 87 -0.95 -6.03 -7.94
C ASN A 87 -0.12 -6.52 -6.75
N LYS A 88 1.01 -5.86 -6.46
CA LYS A 88 1.85 -6.22 -5.32
C LYS A 88 1.18 -5.93 -3.98
N VAL A 89 0.42 -4.84 -3.87
CA VAL A 89 -0.39 -4.57 -2.66
C VAL A 89 -1.48 -5.63 -2.50
N VAL A 90 -2.25 -5.92 -3.56
CA VAL A 90 -3.32 -6.94 -3.53
C VAL A 90 -2.76 -8.31 -3.16
N ALA A 91 -1.62 -8.70 -3.72
CA ALA A 91 -0.97 -9.98 -3.43
C ALA A 91 -0.50 -10.14 -1.98
N CYS A 92 -0.42 -9.05 -1.21
CA CYS A 92 -0.12 -9.14 0.23
C CYS A 92 -1.35 -9.50 1.06
N LEU A 93 -2.58 -9.30 0.57
CA LEU A 93 -3.78 -9.35 1.39
C LEU A 93 -4.28 -10.80 1.57
N PRO A 94 -4.67 -11.24 2.78
CA PRO A 94 -5.16 -12.59 2.99
C PRO A 94 -6.55 -12.76 2.40
N GLU A 95 -6.77 -13.82 1.64
CA GLU A 95 -8.08 -14.13 1.04
C GLU A 95 -9.19 -14.24 2.10
N ARG A 96 -8.84 -14.74 3.31
CA ARG A 96 -9.80 -14.92 4.40
C ARG A 96 -10.46 -13.63 4.88
N TRP A 97 -9.81 -12.47 4.71
CA TRP A 97 -10.39 -11.18 5.05
C TRP A 97 -11.62 -10.82 4.19
N PHE A 98 -11.82 -11.54 3.09
CA PHE A 98 -12.89 -11.26 2.12
C PHE A 98 -13.96 -12.35 2.08
N GLN A 99 -13.85 -13.43 2.87
CA GLN A 99 -14.75 -14.59 2.79
C GLN A 99 -16.21 -14.26 3.14
N ASP A 100 -16.44 -13.40 4.13
CA ASP A 100 -17.78 -13.02 4.60
C ASP A 100 -18.35 -11.78 3.88
N LEU A 101 -17.64 -11.26 2.87
CA LEU A 101 -18.07 -10.09 2.14
C LEU A 101 -19.11 -10.46 1.09
N LYS A 102 -20.16 -9.65 1.00
CA LYS A 102 -21.14 -9.76 -0.09
C LYS A 102 -20.49 -9.32 -1.40
N GLY A 103 -20.92 -9.91 -2.51
CA GLY A 103 -20.40 -9.55 -3.84
C GLY A 103 -20.43 -8.04 -4.08
N GLY A 104 -19.31 -7.48 -4.53
CA GLY A 104 -19.14 -6.04 -4.77
C GLY A 104 -18.81 -5.19 -3.53
N SER A 105 -18.69 -5.79 -2.34
CA SER A 105 -18.22 -5.10 -1.13
C SER A 105 -16.73 -5.36 -0.87
N THR A 106 -16.09 -4.45 -0.14
CA THR A 106 -14.69 -4.51 0.27
C THR A 106 -14.57 -4.11 1.74
N LEU A 107 -13.38 -4.27 2.32
CA LEU A 107 -13.10 -3.77 3.67
C LEU A 107 -13.18 -2.23 3.71
N PRO A 108 -13.70 -1.61 4.78
CA PRO A 108 -13.77 -0.15 4.89
C PRO A 108 -12.42 0.56 4.67
N GLU A 109 -11.33 -0.03 5.16
CA GLU A 109 -9.96 0.47 5.02
C GLU A 109 -9.45 0.40 3.58
N LEU A 110 -10.05 -0.44 2.74
CA LEU A 110 -9.65 -0.61 1.35
C LEU A 110 -10.51 0.20 0.38
N LEU A 111 -11.55 0.93 0.83
CA LEU A 111 -12.49 1.63 -0.06
C LEU A 111 -11.80 2.54 -1.09
N ASN A 112 -10.89 3.41 -0.65
CA ASN A 112 -10.18 4.32 -1.55
C ASN A 112 -9.28 3.56 -2.54
N PHE A 113 -8.65 2.48 -2.09
CA PHE A 113 -7.83 1.65 -2.95
C PHE A 113 -8.69 0.91 -3.98
N SER A 114 -9.80 0.30 -3.57
CA SER A 114 -10.76 -0.35 -4.47
C SER A 114 -11.35 0.63 -5.50
N GLN A 115 -11.63 1.88 -5.11
CA GLN A 115 -12.07 2.92 -6.06
C GLN A 115 -11.00 3.25 -7.10
N HIS A 116 -9.72 3.33 -6.71
CA HIS A 116 -8.61 3.53 -7.64
C HIS A 116 -8.47 2.38 -8.64
N LEU A 117 -8.69 1.13 -8.21
CA LEU A 117 -8.60 -0.05 -9.08
C LEU A 117 -9.71 -0.12 -10.16
N LEU A 118 -10.78 0.67 -10.03
CA LEU A 118 -11.90 0.71 -10.96
C LEU A 118 -11.78 1.81 -12.03
N GLN A 119 -10.72 2.63 -11.97
CA GLN A 119 -10.43 3.69 -12.94
C GLN A 119 -9.68 3.15 -14.16
#